data_AF-A0A851IMK4-F1
#
_entry.id   AF-A0A851IMK4-F1
#
_cell.length_a   1.000
_cell.length_b   1.000
_cell.length_c   1.000
_cell.angle_alpha   90.00
_cell.angle_beta   90.00
_cell.angle_gamma   90.00
#
_symmetry.space_group_name_H-M   'P 1'
#
loop_
_entity.id
_entity.type
_entity.pdbx_description
1 polymer ?
#
loop_
_entity_poly.entity_id
_entity_poly.type
_entity_poly.pdbx_seq_one_letter_code
_entity_poly.pdbx_strand_id
1 'polypeptide(L)'
;MKKIFILIICGLSMTACNPFLGINSWFNKIDYELEKQNDRQRYDRLKKVEDTARAMVSSYESDKQIYLSMKDENKEIALQAKIRANNTAIQYNQFILKNSYLWKNNIPQDIKNELEIIN
;
A
#
# COMPACT_ATOMS: atom_id res chain seq x y z
N MET A 1 -27.67 -32.20 -57.95
CA MET A 1 -26.32 -32.01 -57.38
C MET A 1 -25.96 -30.55 -57.02
N LYS A 2 -26.60 -29.51 -57.58
CA LYS A 2 -26.29 -28.11 -57.21
C LYS A 2 -26.89 -27.65 -55.86
N LYS A 3 -28.03 -28.20 -55.43
CA LYS A 3 -28.71 -27.80 -54.17
C LYS A 3 -27.99 -28.30 -52.89
N ILE A 4 -27.27 -29.42 -52.98
CA ILE A 4 -26.49 -29.98 -51.85
C ILE A 4 -25.20 -29.18 -51.63
N PHE A 5 -24.60 -28.64 -52.70
CA PHE A 5 -23.38 -27.84 -52.61
C PHE A 5 -23.59 -26.47 -51.93
N ILE A 6 -24.78 -25.86 -52.10
CA ILE A 6 -25.13 -24.57 -51.47
C ILE A 6 -25.34 -24.73 -49.94
N LEU A 7 -25.87 -25.87 -49.49
CA LEU A 7 -26.06 -26.15 -48.06
C LEU A 7 -24.74 -26.40 -47.32
N ILE A 8 -23.74 -26.99 -47.99
CA ILE A 8 -22.41 -27.23 -47.41
C ILE A 8 -21.61 -25.92 -47.33
N ILE A 9 -21.74 -25.03 -48.33
CA ILE A 9 -21.07 -23.72 -48.32
C ILE A 9 -21.68 -22.77 -47.28
N CYS A 10 -22.99 -22.80 -47.06
CA CYS A 10 -23.64 -22.04 -45.97
C CYS A 10 -23.40 -22.65 -44.57
N GLY A 11 -23.16 -23.96 -44.46
CA GLY A 11 -22.83 -24.61 -43.19
C GLY A 11 -21.41 -24.33 -42.68
N LEU A 12 -20.47 -24.03 -43.59
CA LEU A 12 -19.07 -23.75 -43.28
C LEU A 12 -18.79 -22.27 -42.96
N SER A 13 -19.71 -21.34 -43.27
CA SER A 13 -19.51 -19.90 -42.99
C SER A 13 -19.90 -19.48 -41.56
N MET A 14 -20.56 -20.35 -40.79
CA MET A 14 -20.97 -20.05 -39.40
C MET A 14 -19.90 -20.36 -38.34
N THR A 15 -18.74 -20.90 -38.70
CA THR A 15 -17.67 -21.25 -37.74
C THR A 15 -16.42 -20.36 -37.82
N ALA A 16 -16.37 -19.39 -38.75
CA ALA A 16 -15.19 -18.55 -38.96
C ALA A 16 -15.23 -17.18 -38.26
N CYS A 17 -16.34 -16.80 -37.63
CA CYS A 17 -16.39 -15.57 -36.84
C CYS A 17 -17.40 -15.76 -35.70
N ASN A 18 -16.96 -16.33 -34.58
CA ASN A 18 -17.67 -16.20 -33.33
C ASN A 18 -17.33 -14.82 -32.76
N PRO A 19 -18.19 -13.78 -32.89
CA PRO A 19 -17.92 -12.46 -32.31
C PRO A 19 -17.77 -12.55 -30.78
N PHE A 20 -18.27 -13.62 -30.17
CA PHE A 20 -18.13 -13.92 -28.75
C PHE A 20 -16.67 -14.16 -28.29
N LEU A 21 -15.78 -14.66 -29.17
CA LEU A 21 -14.37 -14.86 -28.82
C LEU A 21 -13.64 -13.51 -28.65
N GLY A 22 -13.93 -12.53 -29.51
CA GLY A 22 -13.36 -11.19 -29.45
C GLY A 22 -13.91 -10.38 -28.27
N ILE A 23 -15.21 -10.53 -27.98
CA ILE A 23 -15.88 -9.87 -26.86
C ILE A 23 -15.31 -10.39 -25.52
N ASN A 24 -15.13 -11.70 -25.35
CA ASN A 24 -14.52 -12.27 -24.15
C ASN A 24 -13.06 -11.83 -23.96
N SER A 25 -12.28 -11.75 -25.04
CA SER A 25 -10.89 -11.25 -24.96
C SER A 25 -10.81 -9.77 -24.57
N TRP A 26 -11.81 -8.96 -24.94
CA TRP A 26 -11.86 -7.55 -24.58
C TRP A 26 -12.29 -7.35 -23.12
N PHE A 27 -13.31 -8.08 -22.65
CA PHE A 27 -13.69 -8.08 -21.23
C PHE A 27 -12.55 -8.57 -20.34
N ASN A 28 -11.86 -9.65 -20.71
CA ASN A 28 -10.68 -10.13 -19.97
C ASN A 28 -9.57 -9.08 -19.88
N LYS A 29 -9.35 -8.27 -20.93
CA LYS A 29 -8.36 -7.20 -20.92
C LYS A 29 -8.80 -6.01 -20.05
N ILE A 30 -10.08 -5.64 -20.10
CA ILE A 30 -10.65 -4.61 -19.22
C ILE A 30 -10.57 -5.04 -17.76
N ASP A 31 -10.97 -6.27 -17.45
CA ASP A 31 -10.93 -6.82 -16.09
C ASP A 31 -9.49 -6.88 -15.58
N TYR A 32 -8.54 -7.34 -16.40
CA TYR A 32 -7.12 -7.33 -16.05
C TYR A 32 -6.58 -5.91 -15.82
N GLU A 33 -6.97 -4.93 -16.63
CA GLU A 33 -6.56 -3.54 -16.43
C GLU A 33 -7.18 -2.92 -15.18
N LEU A 34 -8.44 -3.26 -14.85
CA LEU A 34 -9.12 -2.84 -13.61
C LEU A 34 -8.47 -3.46 -12.38
N GLU A 35 -8.19 -4.76 -12.39
CA GLU A 35 -7.44 -5.45 -11.32
C GLU A 35 -6.06 -4.80 -11.12
N LYS A 36 -5.33 -4.56 -12.21
CA LYS A 36 -4.03 -3.87 -12.17
C LYS A 36 -4.14 -2.44 -11.63
N GLN A 37 -5.23 -1.72 -11.90
CA GLN A 37 -5.45 -0.39 -11.32
C GLN A 37 -5.74 -0.48 -9.82
N ASN A 38 -6.62 -1.40 -9.40
CA ASN A 38 -6.93 -1.62 -8.00
C ASN A 38 -5.71 -2.06 -7.18
N ASP A 39 -4.89 -2.95 -7.73
CA ASP A 39 -3.66 -3.42 -7.10
C ASP A 39 -2.62 -2.29 -6.97
N ARG A 40 -2.46 -1.46 -8.01
CA ARG A 40 -1.59 -0.26 -7.93
C ARG A 40 -2.04 0.69 -6.84
N GLN A 41 -3.34 1.00 -6.78
CA GLN A 41 -3.86 1.86 -5.72
C GLN A 41 -3.67 1.25 -4.32
N ARG A 42 -3.81 -0.08 -4.18
CA ARG A 42 -3.55 -0.76 -2.90
C ARG A 42 -2.09 -0.65 -2.51
N TYR A 43 -1.17 -0.85 -3.46
CA TYR A 43 0.26 -0.70 -3.26
C TYR A 43 0.63 0.74 -2.86
N ASP A 44 0.12 1.75 -3.58
CA ASP A 44 0.41 3.16 -3.29
C ASP A 44 -0.08 3.57 -1.89
N ARG A 45 -1.25 3.06 -1.47
CA ARG A 45 -1.76 3.27 -0.10
C ARG A 45 -0.86 2.64 0.95
N LEU A 46 -0.43 1.40 0.75
CA LEU A 46 0.50 0.70 1.65
C LEU A 46 1.82 1.45 1.77
N LYS A 47 2.42 1.79 0.63
CA LYS A 47 3.68 2.54 0.58
C LYS A 47 3.58 3.88 1.30
N LYS A 48 2.49 4.62 1.10
CA LYS A 48 2.28 5.90 1.79
C LYS A 48 2.21 5.74 3.31
N VAL A 49 1.54 4.69 3.78
CA VAL A 49 1.45 4.38 5.21
C VAL A 49 2.82 4.01 5.78
N GLU A 50 3.58 3.16 5.09
CA GLU A 50 4.95 2.80 5.49
C GLU A 50 5.91 4.00 5.51
N ASP A 51 5.91 4.82 4.46
CA ASP A 51 6.78 5.99 4.37
C ASP A 51 6.46 7.02 5.46
N THR A 52 5.17 7.17 5.80
CA THR A 52 4.74 8.00 6.93
C THR A 52 5.24 7.42 8.26
N ALA A 53 5.11 6.11 8.46
CA ALA A 53 5.61 5.45 9.67
C ALA A 53 7.13 5.62 9.83
N ARG A 54 7.91 5.42 8.76
CA ARG A 54 9.36 5.64 8.76
C ARG A 54 9.73 7.08 9.08
N ALA A 55 9.03 8.05 8.50
CA ALA A 55 9.26 9.47 8.77
C ALA A 55 9.02 9.80 10.25
N MET A 56 7.96 9.25 10.85
CA MET A 56 7.67 9.44 12.28
C MET A 56 8.72 8.80 13.18
N VAL A 57 9.19 7.58 12.86
CA VAL A 57 10.28 6.92 13.60
C VAL A 57 11.56 7.74 13.52
N SER A 58 11.93 8.23 12.34
CA SER A 58 13.11 9.06 12.16
C SER A 58 13.02 10.38 12.94
N SER A 59 11.85 11.04 12.94
CA SER A 59 11.63 12.25 13.74
C SER A 59 11.76 11.98 15.24
N TYR A 60 11.17 10.88 15.73
CA TYR A 60 11.29 10.47 17.13
C TYR A 60 12.74 10.20 17.52
N GLU A 61 13.48 9.46 16.69
CA GLU A 61 14.88 9.12 16.97
C GLU A 61 15.77 10.37 17.00
N SER A 62 15.55 11.31 16.08
CA SER A 62 16.24 12.61 16.08
C SER A 62 16.01 13.38 17.40
N ASP A 63 14.76 13.56 17.81
CA ASP A 63 14.44 14.25 19.06
C ASP A 63 14.93 13.48 20.29
N LYS A 64 14.89 12.14 20.28
CA LYS A 64 15.45 11.30 21.34
C LYS A 64 16.96 11.50 21.46
N GLN A 65 17.69 11.60 20.36
CA GLN A 65 19.13 11.87 20.39
C GLN A 65 19.43 13.26 20.94
N ILE A 66 18.64 14.28 20.57
CA ILE A 66 18.79 15.64 21.13
C ILE A 66 18.55 15.62 22.64
N TYR A 67 17.52 14.91 23.11
CA TYR A 67 17.30 14.74 24.54
C TYR A 67 18.49 14.07 25.23
N LEU A 68 19.01 12.97 24.66
CA LEU A 68 20.11 12.22 25.25
C LEU A 68 21.42 13.02 25.32
N SER A 69 21.70 13.88 24.33
CA SER A 69 22.89 14.74 24.34
C SER A 69 22.72 15.95 25.27
N MET A 70 21.53 16.55 25.33
CA MET A 70 21.31 17.80 26.05
C MET A 70 20.84 17.62 27.50
N LYS A 71 20.45 16.40 27.92
CA LYS A 71 19.87 16.16 29.27
C LYS A 71 20.74 16.67 30.41
N ASP A 72 22.07 16.61 30.23
CA ASP A 72 23.05 16.99 31.25
C ASP A 72 23.64 18.39 30.98
N GLU A 73 23.57 18.89 29.74
CA GLU A 73 24.14 20.18 29.33
C GLU A 73 23.13 21.33 29.37
N ASN A 74 21.94 21.13 28.81
CA ASN A 74 20.89 22.14 28.72
C ASN A 74 19.50 21.52 28.95
N LYS A 75 19.03 21.64 30.20
CA LYS A 75 17.75 21.08 30.65
C LYS A 75 16.54 21.59 29.86
N GLU A 76 16.57 22.84 29.40
CA GLU A 76 15.44 23.41 28.65
C GLU A 76 15.33 22.78 27.25
N ILE A 77 16.45 22.73 26.53
CA ILE A 77 16.51 22.11 25.20
C ILE A 77 16.17 20.61 25.30
N ALA A 78 16.70 19.93 26.32
CA ALA A 78 16.39 18.53 26.57
C ALA A 78 14.90 18.32 26.85
N LEU A 79 14.27 19.16 27.67
CA LEU A 79 12.84 19.05 27.97
C LEU A 79 11.99 19.27 26.71
N GLN A 80 12.33 20.25 25.88
CA GLN A 80 11.62 20.48 24.61
C GLN A 80 11.76 19.29 23.67
N ALA A 81 12.98 18.74 23.52
CA ALA A 81 13.22 17.55 22.70
C ALA A 81 12.45 16.34 23.22
N LYS A 82 12.41 16.13 24.53
CA LYS A 82 11.61 15.08 25.18
C LYS A 82 10.12 15.23 24.88
N ILE A 83 9.57 16.45 24.98
CA ILE A 83 8.15 16.72 24.68
C ILE A 83 7.85 16.39 23.21
N ARG A 84 8.71 16.83 22.27
CA ARG A 84 8.55 16.53 20.84
C ARG A 84 8.64 15.04 20.54
N ALA A 85 9.63 14.35 21.08
CA ALA A 85 9.77 12.90 20.95
C ALA A 85 8.52 12.18 21.49
N ASN A 86 8.06 12.51 22.69
CA ASN A 86 6.89 11.88 23.30
C ASN A 86 5.60 12.14 22.51
N ASN A 87 5.40 13.36 22.00
CA ASN A 87 4.28 13.68 21.13
C ASN A 87 4.31 12.85 19.84
N THR A 88 5.48 12.70 19.22
CA THR A 88 5.67 11.87 18.03
C THR A 88 5.41 10.39 18.32
N ALA A 89 5.88 9.88 19.46
CA ALA A 89 5.64 8.51 19.89
C ALA A 89 4.15 8.22 20.12
N ILE A 90 3.42 9.14 20.77
CA ILE A 90 1.97 9.01 20.96
C ILE A 90 1.25 8.98 19.61
N GLN A 91 1.56 9.92 18.72
CA GLN A 91 0.95 9.97 17.38
C GLN A 91 1.27 8.70 16.57
N TYR A 92 2.51 8.22 16.65
CA TYR A 92 2.94 7.01 15.96
C TYR A 92 2.20 5.78 16.46
N ASN A 93 2.11 5.59 17.78
CA ASN A 93 1.43 4.45 18.38
C ASN A 93 -0.05 4.45 17.96
N GLN A 94 -0.70 5.61 17.95
CA GLN A 94 -2.07 5.75 17.42
C GLN A 94 -2.15 5.47 15.91
N PHE A 95 -1.16 5.91 15.14
CA PHE A 95 -1.10 5.67 13.69
C PHE A 95 -0.95 4.19 13.35
N ILE A 96 -0.05 3.48 14.04
CA ILE A 96 0.14 2.03 13.86
C ILE A 96 -1.13 1.27 14.26
N LEU A 97 -1.76 1.61 15.39
CA LEU A 97 -3.02 1.00 15.81
C LEU A 97 -4.13 1.19 14.78
N LYS A 98 -4.31 2.41 14.25
CA LYS A 98 -5.30 2.72 13.20
C LYS A 98 -5.07 1.95 11.91
N ASN A 99 -3.81 1.68 11.58
CA ASN A 99 -3.42 0.96 10.36
C ASN A 99 -3.15 -0.53 10.60
N SER A 100 -3.47 -1.07 11.77
CA SER A 100 -3.27 -2.48 12.15
C SER A 100 -3.80 -3.49 11.13
N TYR A 101 -4.87 -3.15 10.40
CA TYR A 101 -5.44 -3.98 9.34
C TYR A 101 -4.49 -4.17 8.13
N LEU A 102 -3.60 -3.21 7.86
CA LEU A 102 -2.57 -3.30 6.83
C LEU A 102 -1.37 -4.13 7.29
N TRP A 103 -1.12 -4.12 8.60
CA TRP A 103 0.06 -4.70 9.24
C TRP A 103 -0.06 -6.20 9.58
N LYS A 104 -1.19 -6.84 9.24
CA LYS A 104 -1.64 -8.19 9.66
C LYS A 104 -0.61 -9.31 9.35
N ASN A 105 0.44 -9.38 10.17
CA ASN A 105 1.59 -10.29 10.14
C ASN A 105 2.71 -9.98 9.12
N ASN A 106 2.76 -8.75 8.58
CA ASN A 106 3.83 -8.35 7.68
C ASN A 106 4.26 -6.90 7.94
N ILE A 107 4.66 -6.62 9.18
CA ILE A 107 5.27 -5.32 9.51
C ILE A 107 6.72 -5.38 9.03
N PRO A 108 7.14 -4.47 8.13
CA PRO A 108 8.53 -4.34 7.74
C PRO A 108 9.42 -4.15 8.97
N GLN A 109 10.60 -4.79 9.00
CA GLN A 109 11.49 -4.83 10.18
C GLN A 109 11.94 -3.42 10.65
N ASP A 110 11.95 -2.45 9.75
CA ASP A 110 12.28 -1.04 9.97
C ASP A 110 11.13 -0.23 10.60
N ILE A 111 9.93 -0.79 10.70
CA ILE A 111 8.76 -0.18 11.33
C ILE A 111 8.54 -0.85 12.69
N LYS A 112 8.56 -0.05 13.76
CA LYS A 112 8.37 -0.52 15.13
C LYS A 112 6.88 -0.72 15.41
N ASN A 113 6.52 -1.71 16.23
CA ASN A 113 5.13 -1.89 16.66
C ASN A 113 4.66 -0.73 17.54
N GLU A 114 5.58 -0.20 18.34
CA GLU A 114 5.36 0.93 19.22
C GLU A 114 6.66 1.69 19.43
N LEU A 115 6.53 2.98 19.75
CA LEU A 115 7.60 3.83 20.23
C LEU A 115 7.45 4.05 21.73
N GLU A 116 8.57 3.93 22.44
CA GLU A 116 8.64 4.13 23.89
C GLU A 116 8.48 5.61 24.25
N ILE A 117 7.70 5.86 25.31
CA ILE A 117 7.62 7.19 25.92
C ILE A 117 8.84 7.39 26.82
N ILE A 118 9.55 8.50 26.60
CA ILE A 118 10.71 8.89 27.40
C ILE A 118 10.18 9.44 28.73
N ASN A 119 10.58 8.79 29.84
CA ASN A 119 10.20 9.17 31.21
C ASN A 119 11.06 10.27 31.81
#